data_AF-A0A7Y6YEB3-F1
#
_entry.id   AF-A0A7Y6YEB3-F1
#
_cell.length_a   1.000
_cell.length_b   1.000
_cell.length_c   1.000
_cell.angle_alpha   90.00
_cell.angle_beta   90.00
_cell.angle_gamma   90.00
#
_symmetry.space_group_name_H-M   'P 1'
#
loop_
_entity.id
_entity.type
_entity.pdbx_description
1 polymer ?
#
loop_
_entity_poly.entity_id
_entity_poly.type
_entity_poly.pdbx_seq_one_letter_code
_entity_poly.pdbx_strand_id
1 'polypeptide(L)'
;MLTKFLVLFLFLIGILGLITLYFVKAGLQLMLIRTENKKKPGRILDLISFDFGNADERALRGQALMRYPLMFPVEMDESDSDEIRTLKRQIKNVNIALYGVLMMMILLVVYAGKAYPEGLF
;
A
#
# COMPACT_ATOMS: atom_id res chain seq x y z
N MET A 1 25.79 19.99 5.00
CA MET A 1 24.53 20.42 5.64
C MET A 1 23.33 20.20 4.72
N LEU A 2 23.21 20.90 3.58
CA LEU A 2 22.06 20.78 2.68
C LEU A 2 21.81 19.35 2.15
N THR A 3 22.87 18.65 1.71
CA THR A 3 22.75 17.29 1.18
C THR A 3 22.32 16.26 2.24
N LYS A 4 22.85 16.37 3.46
CA LYS A 4 22.40 15.58 4.63
C LYS A 4 20.91 15.79 4.92
N PHE A 5 20.45 17.05 4.91
CA PHE A 5 19.04 17.39 5.06
C PHE A 5 18.18 16.78 3.95
N LEU A 6 18.59 16.90 2.69
CA LEU A 6 17.87 16.32 1.56
C LEU A 6 17.72 14.81 1.66
N VAL A 7 18.78 14.10 2.06
CA VAL A 7 18.72 12.64 2.26
C VAL A 7 17.70 12.29 3.35
N LEU A 8 17.73 12.97 4.49
CA LEU A 8 16.75 12.74 5.55
C LEU A 8 15.32 13.06 5.09
N PHE A 9 15.14 14.18 4.40
CA PHE A 9 13.85 14.61 3.88
C PHE A 9 13.26 13.60 2.90
N LEU A 10 14.06 13.13 1.93
CA LEU A 10 13.66 12.10 0.98
C LEU A 10 13.32 10.78 1.66
N PHE A 11 14.07 10.43 2.72
CA PHE A 11 13.78 9.24 3.51
C PHE A 11 12.42 9.33 4.23
N LEU A 12 12.13 10.47 4.86
CA LEU A 12 10.84 10.72 5.52
C LEU A 12 9.68 10.72 4.52
N ILE A 13 9.86 11.35 3.36
CA ILE A 13 8.87 11.30 2.27
C ILE A 13 8.68 9.86 1.78
N GLY A 14 9.76 9.07 1.66
CA GLY A 14 9.68 7.66 1.30
C GLY A 14 8.82 6.86 2.28
N ILE A 15 9.02 7.04 3.58
CA ILE A 15 8.20 6.40 4.63
C ILE A 15 6.74 6.83 4.49
N LEU A 16 6.47 8.13 4.38
CA LEU A 16 5.11 8.64 4.21
C LEU A 16 4.45 8.04 2.96
N GLY A 17 5.19 7.98 1.85
CA GLY A 17 4.76 7.38 0.59
C GLY A 17 4.41 5.90 0.72
N LEU A 18 5.22 5.11 1.43
CA LEU A 18 4.92 3.71 1.71
C LEU A 18 3.62 3.56 2.52
N ILE A 19 3.45 4.37 3.56
CA ILE A 19 2.23 4.36 4.39
C ILE A 19 1.02 4.70 3.51
N THR A 20 1.08 5.79 2.74
CA THR A 20 -0.02 6.21 1.87
C THR A 20 -0.37 5.15 0.84
N LEU A 21 0.61 4.58 0.14
CA LEU A 21 0.38 3.52 -0.84
C LEU A 21 -0.21 2.26 -0.19
N TYR A 22 0.23 1.90 1.02
CA TYR A 22 -0.32 0.78 1.76
C TYR A 22 -1.79 1.01 2.15
N PHE A 23 -2.15 2.22 2.58
CA PHE A 23 -3.54 2.59 2.84
C PHE A 23 -4.41 2.50 1.59
N VAL A 24 -3.92 3.02 0.46
CA VAL A 24 -4.61 2.92 -0.84
C VAL A 24 -4.82 1.45 -1.22
N LYS A 25 -3.78 0.62 -1.08
CA LYS A 25 -3.85 -0.84 -1.33
C LYS A 25 -4.94 -1.50 -0.46
N ALA A 26 -4.93 -1.25 0.84
CA ALA A 26 -5.90 -1.84 1.77
C ALA A 26 -7.34 -1.39 1.46
N GLY A 27 -7.55 -0.13 1.07
CA GLY A 27 -8.86 0.35 0.64
C GLY A 27 -9.34 -0.33 -0.66
N LEU A 28 -8.46 -0.52 -1.64
CA LEU A 28 -8.79 -1.27 -2.86
C LEU A 28 -9.12 -2.74 -2.56
N GLN A 29 -8.43 -3.34 -1.60
CA GLN A 29 -8.71 -4.71 -1.14
C GLN A 29 -10.07 -4.81 -0.44
N LEU A 30 -10.46 -3.79 0.32
CA LEU A 30 -11.79 -3.72 0.92
C LEU A 30 -12.88 -3.60 -0.15
N MET A 31 -12.67 -2.76 -1.16
CA MET A 31 -13.58 -2.63 -2.30
C MET A 31 -13.72 -3.97 -3.03
N LEU A 32 -12.60 -4.67 -3.27
CA LEU A 32 -12.60 -5.98 -3.91
C LEU A 32 -13.43 -7.01 -3.13
N ILE A 33 -13.20 -7.14 -1.82
CA ILE A 33 -13.95 -8.09 -0.98
C ILE A 33 -15.45 -7.74 -0.99
N ARG A 34 -15.81 -6.46 -0.99
CA ARG A 34 -17.22 -6.03 -1.09
C ARG A 34 -17.83 -6.42 -2.44
N THR A 35 -17.12 -6.18 -3.54
CA THR A 35 -17.58 -6.55 -4.89
C THR A 35 -17.73 -8.07 -5.05
N GLU A 36 -16.77 -8.86 -4.56
CA GLU A 36 -16.87 -10.33 -4.55
C GLU A 36 -18.09 -10.83 -3.78
N ASN A 37 -18.46 -10.14 -2.70
CA ASN A 37 -19.66 -10.42 -1.90
C ASN A 37 -20.94 -9.78 -2.44
N LYS A 38 -20.94 -9.28 -3.70
CA LYS A 38 -22.08 -8.59 -4.34
C LYS A 38 -22.59 -7.37 -3.56
N LYS A 39 -21.73 -6.75 -2.76
CA LYS A 39 -22.00 -5.48 -2.05
C LYS A 39 -21.44 -4.32 -2.85
N LYS A 40 -21.92 -3.11 -2.56
CA LYS A 40 -21.35 -1.88 -3.16
C LYS A 40 -19.87 -1.76 -2.77
N PRO A 41 -18.95 -1.48 -3.72
CA PRO A 41 -17.52 -1.41 -3.44
C PRO A 41 -17.18 -0.33 -2.40
N GLY A 42 -17.86 0.82 -2.43
CA GLY A 42 -17.59 1.95 -1.53
C GLY A 42 -16.39 2.78 -1.99
N ARG A 43 -15.69 3.42 -1.04
CA ARG A 43 -14.52 4.27 -1.30
C ARG A 43 -13.29 3.76 -0.54
N ILE A 44 -12.10 4.11 -1.01
CA ILE A 44 -10.82 3.80 -0.32
C ILE A 44 -10.80 4.37 1.10
N LEU A 45 -11.39 5.55 1.29
CA LEU A 45 -11.51 6.21 2.60
C LEU A 45 -12.42 5.47 3.58
N ASP A 46 -13.24 4.51 3.13
CA ASP A 46 -14.08 3.71 4.02
C ASP A 46 -13.26 2.79 4.95
N LEU A 47 -11.98 2.59 4.61
CA LEU A 47 -11.02 1.90 5.47
C LEU A 47 -10.78 2.67 6.78
N ILE A 48 -10.81 4.00 6.74
CA ILE A 48 -10.54 4.88 7.89
C ILE A 48 -11.81 5.43 8.56
N SER A 49 -12.99 5.31 7.92
CA SER A 49 -14.25 5.65 8.56
C SER A 49 -14.60 4.58 9.61
N PHE A 50 -14.13 4.75 10.84
CA PHE A 50 -14.36 3.80 11.92
C PHE A 50 -15.77 3.93 12.50
N ASP A 51 -16.63 2.94 12.24
CA ASP A 51 -17.74 2.62 13.13
C ASP A 51 -17.34 1.43 14.01
N PHE A 52 -16.98 1.73 15.27
CA PHE A 52 -16.58 0.72 16.25
C PHE A 52 -17.76 -0.13 16.76
N GLY A 53 -19.01 0.19 16.40
CA GLY A 53 -20.18 -0.59 16.77
C GLY A 53 -20.41 -1.85 15.92
N ASN A 54 -19.84 -1.91 14.71
CA ASN A 54 -20.13 -2.98 13.75
C ASN A 54 -19.00 -4.03 13.68
N ALA A 55 -19.22 -5.19 14.31
CA ALA A 55 -18.23 -6.28 14.35
C ALA A 55 -17.92 -6.86 12.95
N ASP A 56 -18.93 -6.98 12.08
CA ASP A 56 -18.77 -7.54 10.73
C ASP A 56 -17.90 -6.63 9.86
N GLU A 57 -18.07 -5.32 10.00
CA GLU A 57 -17.28 -4.35 9.24
C GLU A 57 -15.82 -4.32 9.67
N ARG A 58 -15.54 -4.51 10.97
CA ARG A 58 -14.16 -4.68 11.46
C ARG A 58 -13.51 -5.94 10.92
N ALA A 59 -14.25 -7.06 10.88
CA ALA A 59 -13.74 -8.31 10.33
C ALA A 59 -13.40 -8.17 8.84
N LEU A 60 -14.27 -7.52 8.06
CA LEU A 60 -14.03 -7.24 6.63
C LEU A 60 -12.78 -6.39 6.39
N ARG A 61 -12.55 -5.35 7.21
CA ARG A 61 -11.33 -4.53 7.13
C ARG A 61 -10.08 -5.34 7.47
N GLY A 62 -10.15 -6.20 8.49
CA GLY A 62 -9.05 -7.12 8.84
C GLY A 62 -8.71 -8.07 7.69
N GLN A 63 -9.73 -8.67 7.06
CA GLN A 63 -9.55 -9.50 5.87
C GLN A 63 -8.94 -8.72 4.70
N ALA A 64 -9.39 -7.48 4.47
CA ALA A 64 -8.82 -6.63 3.43
C ALA A 64 -7.33 -6.38 3.65
N LEU A 65 -6.92 -6.09 4.88
CA LEU A 65 -5.53 -5.82 5.24
C LEU A 65 -4.62 -7.05 5.04
N MET A 66 -5.14 -8.25 5.26
CA MET A 66 -4.41 -9.52 5.09
C MET A 66 -4.45 -10.04 3.64
N ARG A 67 -5.36 -9.56 2.80
CA ARG A 67 -5.48 -9.99 1.40
C ARG A 67 -4.22 -9.57 0.63
N TYR A 68 -3.75 -10.42 -0.29
CA TYR A 68 -2.55 -10.18 -1.12
C TYR A 68 -1.39 -9.55 -0.33
N PRO A 69 -0.75 -10.31 0.57
CA PRO A 69 0.46 -9.85 1.24
C PRO A 69 1.51 -9.42 0.20
N LEU A 70 2.41 -8.51 0.60
CA LEU A 70 3.50 -8.12 -0.30
C LEU A 70 4.28 -9.35 -0.75
N MET A 71 4.75 -9.31 -2.00
CA MET A 71 5.45 -10.38 -2.72
C MET A 71 4.57 -11.57 -3.15
N PHE A 72 3.29 -11.61 -2.81
CA PHE A 72 2.35 -12.62 -3.32
C PHE A 72 1.66 -12.15 -4.60
N PRO A 73 1.36 -13.08 -5.53
CA PRO A 73 0.68 -12.74 -6.77
C PRO A 73 -0.76 -12.26 -6.50
N VAL A 74 -1.21 -11.31 -7.33
CA VAL A 74 -2.63 -10.97 -7.45
C VAL A 74 -3.16 -11.73 -8.66
N GLU A 75 -3.76 -12.90 -8.39
CA GLU A 75 -4.27 -13.80 -9.43
C GLU A 75 -5.50 -13.21 -10.11
N MET A 76 -5.47 -13.15 -11.44
CA MET A 76 -6.60 -12.74 -12.28
C MET A 76 -7.16 -13.99 -12.94
N ASP A 77 -8.44 -14.27 -12.70
CA ASP A 77 -9.14 -15.41 -13.28
C ASP A 77 -9.87 -14.94 -14.56
N GLU A 78 -10.04 -15.85 -15.52
CA GLU A 78 -10.86 -15.60 -16.71
C GLU A 78 -12.34 -15.41 -16.33
N SER A 79 -12.79 -16.05 -15.26
CA SER A 79 -14.13 -15.95 -14.69
C SER A 79 -14.38 -14.66 -13.89
N ASP A 80 -13.34 -13.87 -13.60
CA ASP A 80 -13.50 -12.57 -12.92
C ASP A 80 -14.32 -11.60 -13.79
N SER A 81 -15.27 -10.90 -13.18
CA SER A 81 -15.93 -9.76 -13.82
C SER A 81 -14.94 -8.64 -14.12
N ASP A 82 -15.25 -7.80 -15.11
CA ASP A 82 -14.39 -6.68 -15.49
C ASP A 82 -14.11 -5.72 -14.33
N GLU A 83 -15.07 -5.54 -13.42
CA GLU A 83 -14.90 -4.76 -12.20
C GLU A 83 -13.86 -5.37 -11.25
N ILE A 84 -13.97 -6.68 -10.97
CA ILE A 84 -13.03 -7.42 -10.13
C ILE A 84 -11.62 -7.38 -10.74
N ARG A 85 -11.53 -7.62 -12.05
CA ARG A 85 -10.27 -7.59 -12.79
C ARG A 85 -9.61 -6.21 -12.75
N THR A 86 -10.41 -5.14 -12.82
CA THR A 86 -9.94 -3.75 -12.69
C THR A 86 -9.38 -3.48 -11.31
N LEU A 87 -10.08 -3.88 -10.24
CA LEU A 87 -9.60 -3.73 -8.86
C LEU A 87 -8.32 -4.52 -8.61
N LYS A 88 -8.26 -5.79 -9.06
CA LYS A 88 -7.04 -6.62 -8.98
C LYS A 88 -5.86 -5.96 -9.70
N ARG A 89 -6.09 -5.37 -10.88
CA ARG A 89 -5.04 -4.64 -11.63
C ARG A 89 -4.56 -3.41 -10.87
N GLN A 90 -5.46 -2.64 -10.27
CA GLN A 90 -5.09 -1.49 -9.44
C GLN A 90 -4.26 -1.92 -8.22
N ILE A 91 -4.66 -2.98 -7.51
CA ILE A 91 -3.89 -3.53 -6.38
C ILE A 91 -2.48 -3.94 -6.84
N LYS A 92 -2.37 -4.62 -7.99
CA LYS A 92 -1.08 -5.01 -8.57
C LYS A 92 -0.20 -3.79 -8.88
N ASN A 93 -0.77 -2.73 -9.44
CA ASN A 93 -0.03 -1.50 -9.73
C ASN A 93 0.46 -0.80 -8.45
N VAL A 94 -0.36 -0.79 -7.39
CA VAL A 94 0.05 -0.26 -6.09
C VAL A 94 1.16 -1.11 -5.46
N ASN A 95 1.13 -2.44 -5.59
CA ASN A 95 2.24 -3.30 -5.17
C ASN A 95 3.54 -2.95 -5.91
N ILE A 96 3.48 -2.76 -7.24
CA ILE A 96 4.64 -2.35 -8.04
C ILE A 96 5.19 -1.01 -7.54
N ALA A 97 4.32 -0.04 -7.26
CA ALA A 97 4.71 1.25 -6.71
C ALA A 97 5.37 1.11 -5.32
N LEU A 98 4.83 0.27 -4.44
CA LEU A 98 5.42 -0.04 -3.13
C LEU A 98 6.84 -0.60 -3.28
N TYR A 99 7.04 -1.54 -4.21
CA TYR A 99 8.38 -2.07 -4.48
C TYR A 99 9.34 -1.00 -5.00
N GLY A 100 8.88 -0.12 -5.91
CA GLY A 100 9.68 0.97 -6.44
C GLY A 100 10.16 1.93 -5.34
N VAL A 101 9.27 2.30 -4.41
CA VAL A 101 9.62 3.16 -3.26
C VAL A 101 10.59 2.45 -2.33
N LEU A 102 10.37 1.17 -2.02
CA LEU A 102 11.30 0.37 -1.21
C LEU A 102 12.71 0.31 -1.83
N MET A 103 12.81 0.05 -3.13
CA MET A 103 14.09 0.03 -3.84
C MET A 103 14.79 1.39 -3.76
N MET A 104 14.07 2.49 -3.99
CA MET A 104 14.65 3.84 -3.84
C MET A 104 15.15 4.10 -2.43
N MET A 105 14.40 3.69 -1.40
CA MET A 105 14.82 3.85 -0.01
C MET A 105 16.07 3.04 0.30
N ILE A 106 16.17 1.80 -0.18
CA ILE A 106 17.39 0.99 -0.01
C ILE A 106 18.58 1.67 -0.68
N LEU A 107 18.43 2.16 -1.90
CA LEU A 107 19.49 2.89 -2.62
C LEU A 107 19.91 4.16 -1.86
N LEU A 108 18.95 4.89 -1.30
CA LEU A 108 19.21 6.09 -0.52
C LEU A 108 20.00 5.79 0.77
N VAL A 109 19.66 4.70 1.46
CA VAL A 109 20.40 4.25 2.66
C VAL A 109 21.81 3.81 2.31
N VAL A 110 21.98 3.03 1.24
CA VAL A 110 23.30 2.60 0.77
C VAL A 110 24.15 3.81 0.37
N TYR A 111 23.57 4.79 -0.33
CA TYR A 111 24.23 6.04 -0.66
C TYR A 111 24.64 6.80 0.60
N ALA A 112 23.73 6.97 1.57
CA ALA A 112 23.99 7.68 2.80
C ALA A 112 25.14 7.05 3.60
N GLY A 113 25.18 5.72 3.72
CA GLY A 113 26.25 5.00 4.40
C GLY A 113 27.62 5.16 3.74
N LYS A 114 27.67 5.33 2.41
CA LYS A 114 28.93 5.60 1.67
C LYS A 114 29.34 7.07 1.73
N ALA A 115 28.38 7.99 1.58
CA ALA A 115 28.65 9.42 1.52
C ALA A 115 28.91 10.03 2.91
N TYR A 116 28.34 9.45 3.96
CA TYR A 116 28.42 9.95 5.34
C TYR A 116 28.76 8.79 6.31
N PRO A 117 29.99 8.27 6.29
CA PRO A 117 30.39 7.11 7.11
C PRO A 117 30.34 7.39 8.61
N GLU A 118 30.50 8.65 9.02
CA GLU A 118 30.36 9.07 10.43
C GLU A 118 28.90 9.29 10.85
N GLY A 119 27.96 9.12 9.93
CA GLY A 119 26.54 9.34 10.15
C GLY A 119 26.00 10.60 9.48
N LEU A 120 24.67 10.65 9.36
CA LEU A 120 23.96 11.83 8.84
C LEU A 120 24.07 13.01 9.79
N PHE A 121 24.26 12.77 11.09
CA PHE A 121 24.46 13.78 12.13
C PHE A 121 25.81 13.58 12.79
#